data_AF-F0B8Q2-F1
#
_entry.id   AF-F0B8Q2-F1
#
_cell.length_a   1.000
_cell.length_b   1.000
_cell.length_c   1.000
_cell.angle_alpha   90.00
_cell.angle_beta   90.00
_cell.angle_gamma   90.00
#
_symmetry.space_group_name_H-M   'P 1'
#
loop_
_entity.id
_entity.type
_entity.pdbx_description
1 polymer ?
#
loop_
_entity_poly.entity_id
_entity_poly.type
_entity_poly.pdbx_seq_one_letter_code
_entity_poly.pdbx_strand_id
1 'polypeptide(L)'
;MDDLTYTLRQLCQRNRDGSYTTQADRMRSLSLAAWQLREAGFRQMKASSLKGKHVQALLERWQGEGLSSGTLKNRLSHLRWWAEKIGKAGILPADNTQLGVPERRYVTNISKAQELGTGLDRVTDAHVRMSLQLQAAFGLRREEAIKFQPSYADRGDHIALKGSWTKGGRERTVPITTTEQRDALQAAHCLAGAGSLIPADKTFIQQRHVYDGQCKAAGLSNMHGLRHRYAQMRYETLTGWKSPAAGGPGTAQLDLSRRLADQHVRQQISRELGHERVKVTAIYLGS
;
A
#
# COMPACT_ATOMS: atom_id res chain seq x y z
N MET A 1 -0.94 2.00 -32.35
CA MET A 1 -0.46 1.06 -31.30
C MET A 1 0.45 0.06 -32.00
N ASP A 2 1.68 -0.14 -31.54
CA ASP A 2 2.58 -1.11 -32.18
C ASP A 2 2.20 -2.56 -31.88
N ASP A 3 2.71 -3.49 -32.70
CA ASP A 3 2.36 -4.92 -32.68
C ASP A 3 2.70 -5.60 -31.32
N LEU A 4 3.80 -5.19 -30.69
CA LEU A 4 4.17 -5.70 -29.37
C LEU A 4 3.17 -5.27 -28.31
N THR A 5 2.84 -3.98 -28.25
CA THR A 5 1.85 -3.45 -27.29
C THR A 5 0.49 -4.13 -27.48
N TYR A 6 0.05 -4.29 -28.74
CA TYR A 6 -1.20 -4.96 -29.05
C TYR A 6 -1.22 -6.43 -28.62
N THR A 7 -0.18 -7.19 -28.97
CA THR A 7 -0.10 -8.62 -28.63
C THR A 7 0.05 -8.87 -27.13
N LEU A 8 0.75 -7.99 -26.40
CA LEU A 8 0.82 -8.03 -24.93
C LEU A 8 -0.53 -7.71 -24.27
N ARG A 9 -1.29 -6.77 -24.84
CA ARG A 9 -2.65 -6.47 -24.36
C ARG A 9 -3.56 -7.67 -24.54
N GLN A 10 -3.52 -8.33 -25.69
CA GLN A 10 -4.26 -9.57 -25.95
C GLN A 10 -3.85 -10.67 -24.98
N LEU A 11 -2.55 -10.84 -24.71
CA LEU A 11 -2.04 -11.81 -23.75
C LEU A 11 -2.60 -11.57 -22.34
N CYS A 12 -2.63 -10.32 -21.89
CA CYS A 12 -3.20 -9.94 -20.59
C CYS A 12 -4.72 -10.12 -20.52
N GLN A 13 -5.45 -9.86 -21.62
CA GLN A 13 -6.90 -10.05 -21.65
C GLN A 13 -7.28 -11.54 -21.59
N ARG A 14 -6.50 -12.41 -22.24
CA ARG A 14 -6.70 -13.87 -22.22
C ARG A 14 -6.28 -14.52 -20.89
N ASN A 15 -5.38 -13.88 -20.15
CA ASN A 15 -4.84 -14.41 -18.88
C ASN A 15 -5.11 -13.44 -17.73
N ARG A 16 -6.26 -13.61 -17.07
CA ARG A 16 -6.76 -12.73 -16.00
C ARG A 16 -6.24 -13.12 -14.61
N ASP A 17 -4.96 -13.48 -14.52
CA ASP A 17 -4.36 -13.94 -13.26
C ASP A 17 -4.21 -12.79 -12.26
N GLY A 18 -4.66 -13.01 -11.02
CA GLY A 18 -4.57 -12.07 -9.91
C GLY A 18 -5.73 -11.08 -9.84
N SER A 19 -5.67 -10.17 -8.85
CA SER A 19 -6.70 -9.14 -8.64
C SER A 19 -6.82 -8.18 -9.83
N TYR A 20 -7.95 -7.46 -9.94
CA TYR A 20 -8.13 -6.42 -10.96
C TYR A 20 -7.00 -5.38 -10.98
N THR A 21 -6.52 -4.98 -9.79
CA THR A 21 -5.38 -4.06 -9.67
C THR A 21 -4.09 -4.69 -10.21
N THR A 22 -3.83 -5.96 -9.87
CA THR A 22 -2.67 -6.70 -10.39
C THR A 22 -2.71 -6.81 -11.91
N GLN A 23 -3.87 -7.11 -12.49
CA GLN A 23 -4.07 -7.17 -13.95
C GLN A 23 -3.81 -5.80 -14.59
N ALA A 24 -4.33 -4.72 -14.00
CA ALA A 24 -4.11 -3.36 -14.50
C ALA A 24 -2.64 -2.90 -14.40
N ASP A 25 -1.97 -3.19 -13.28
CA ASP A 25 -0.55 -2.89 -13.07
C ASP A 25 0.34 -3.64 -14.07
N ARG A 26 0.05 -4.93 -14.29
CA ARG A 26 0.73 -5.75 -15.28
C ARG A 26 0.56 -5.19 -16.68
N MET A 27 -0.68 -4.86 -17.07
CA MET A 27 -0.97 -4.26 -18.39
C MET A 27 -0.18 -2.97 -18.61
N ARG A 28 -0.18 -2.06 -17.62
CA ARG A 28 0.57 -0.80 -17.69
C ARG A 28 2.08 -1.04 -17.81
N SER A 29 2.61 -1.92 -16.98
CA SER A 29 4.04 -2.25 -16.97
C SER A 29 4.51 -2.90 -18.26
N LEU A 30 3.71 -3.80 -18.85
CA LEU A 30 4.06 -4.47 -20.11
C LEU A 30 3.91 -3.52 -21.31
N SER A 31 2.93 -2.61 -21.29
CA SER A 31 2.81 -1.56 -22.31
C SER A 31 4.00 -0.60 -22.28
N LEU A 32 4.44 -0.21 -21.07
CA LEU A 32 5.67 0.57 -20.90
C LEU A 32 6.89 -0.19 -21.44
N ALA A 33 7.06 -1.46 -21.07
CA ALA A 33 8.17 -2.28 -21.55
C ALA A 33 8.19 -2.41 -23.08
N ALA A 34 7.02 -2.55 -23.72
CA ALA A 34 6.91 -2.58 -25.17
C ALA A 34 7.43 -1.29 -25.83
N TRP A 35 7.01 -0.15 -25.31
CA TRP A 35 7.49 1.15 -25.78
C TRP A 35 9.00 1.32 -25.56
N GLN A 36 9.51 0.96 -24.39
CA GLN A 36 10.94 1.09 -24.07
C GLN A 36 11.83 0.17 -24.92
N LEU A 37 11.36 -1.04 -25.25
CA LEU A 37 12.05 -1.94 -26.17
C LEU A 37 12.11 -1.38 -27.58
N ARG A 38 11.03 -0.73 -28.03
CA ARG A 38 11.01 -0.05 -29.33
C ARG A 38 11.99 1.12 -29.38
N GLU A 39 12.07 1.93 -28.32
CA GLU A 39 13.05 3.01 -28.21
C GLU A 39 14.50 2.47 -28.24
N ALA A 40 14.74 1.33 -27.62
CA ALA A 40 16.03 0.64 -27.68
C ALA A 40 16.34 -0.01 -29.04
N GLY A 41 15.49 0.20 -30.06
CA GLY A 41 15.71 -0.27 -31.42
C GLY A 41 15.17 -1.67 -31.72
N PHE A 42 14.52 -2.34 -30.77
CA PHE A 42 13.90 -3.64 -31.04
C PHE A 42 12.59 -3.47 -31.80
N ARG A 43 12.62 -3.76 -33.11
CA ARG A 43 11.48 -3.62 -34.03
C ARG A 43 10.82 -4.96 -34.32
N GLN A 44 9.60 -4.91 -34.86
CA GLN A 44 8.82 -6.08 -35.30
C GLN A 44 8.65 -7.16 -34.22
N MET A 45 8.60 -6.74 -32.95
CA MET A 45 8.40 -7.65 -31.84
C MET A 45 6.91 -8.00 -31.68
N LYS A 46 6.66 -9.25 -31.28
CA LYS A 46 5.39 -9.77 -30.76
C LYS A 46 5.59 -10.26 -29.34
N ALA A 47 4.50 -10.56 -28.63
CA ALA A 47 4.59 -11.16 -27.30
C ALA A 47 5.48 -12.42 -27.26
N SER A 48 5.46 -13.26 -28.30
CA SER A 48 6.30 -14.47 -28.39
C SER A 48 7.80 -14.17 -28.64
N SER A 49 8.16 -12.94 -28.99
CA SER A 49 9.52 -12.54 -29.34
C SER A 49 10.44 -12.32 -28.14
N LEU A 50 9.94 -12.35 -26.89
CA LEU A 50 10.76 -12.12 -25.70
C LEU A 50 11.95 -13.11 -25.65
N LYS A 51 13.13 -12.55 -25.31
CA LYS A 51 14.45 -13.20 -25.22
C LYS A 51 15.27 -12.48 -24.13
N GLY A 52 16.34 -13.11 -23.64
CA GLY A 52 17.22 -12.55 -22.60
C GLY A 52 17.70 -11.13 -22.89
N LYS A 53 18.16 -10.86 -24.12
CA LYS A 53 18.63 -9.52 -24.54
C LYS A 53 17.59 -8.40 -24.36
N HIS A 54 16.30 -8.70 -24.48
CA HIS A 54 15.22 -7.72 -24.29
C HIS A 54 15.05 -7.40 -22.80
N VAL A 55 15.13 -8.43 -21.95
CA VAL A 55 15.09 -8.26 -20.50
C VAL A 55 16.30 -7.45 -20.03
N GLN A 56 17.49 -7.79 -20.52
CA GLN A 56 18.72 -7.09 -20.20
C GLN A 56 18.65 -5.61 -20.57
N ALA A 57 18.24 -5.28 -21.80
CA ALA A 57 18.11 -3.89 -22.24
C ALA A 57 17.11 -3.09 -21.39
N LEU A 58 15.99 -3.70 -20.98
CA LEU A 58 15.03 -3.06 -20.07
C LEU A 58 15.63 -2.84 -18.68
N LEU A 59 16.34 -3.83 -18.16
CA LEU A 59 16.94 -3.79 -16.84
C LEU A 59 18.05 -2.74 -16.76
N GLU A 60 18.96 -2.71 -17.74
CA GLU A 60 20.03 -1.71 -17.87
C GLU A 60 19.45 -0.30 -17.90
N ARG A 61 18.39 -0.10 -18.70
CA ARG A 61 17.67 1.17 -18.73
C ARG A 61 17.09 1.54 -17.36
N TRP A 62 16.37 0.63 -16.72
CA TRP A 62 15.72 0.90 -15.43
C TRP A 62 16.73 1.16 -14.30
N GLN A 63 17.89 0.52 -14.36
CA GLN A 63 19.01 0.77 -13.45
C GLN A 63 19.65 2.14 -13.74
N GLY A 64 19.87 2.48 -15.01
CA GLY A 64 20.36 3.80 -15.44
C GLY A 64 19.40 4.94 -15.08
N GLU A 65 18.09 4.69 -15.08
CA GLU A 65 17.04 5.61 -14.61
C GLU A 65 17.00 5.74 -13.06
N GLY A 66 17.79 4.95 -12.33
CA GLY A 66 17.85 5.01 -10.87
C GLY A 66 16.57 4.53 -10.17
N LEU A 67 15.80 3.63 -10.79
CA LEU A 67 14.55 3.15 -10.21
C LEU A 67 14.77 2.40 -8.89
N SER A 68 13.84 2.57 -7.96
CA SER A 68 13.91 1.89 -6.66
C SER A 68 13.86 0.36 -6.81
N SER A 69 14.54 -0.36 -5.90
CA SER A 69 14.55 -1.83 -5.89
C SER A 69 13.15 -2.46 -5.90
N GLY A 70 12.19 -1.84 -5.21
CA GLY A 70 10.79 -2.27 -5.24
C GLY A 70 10.14 -2.14 -6.63
N THR A 71 10.45 -1.07 -7.37
CA THR A 71 9.95 -0.86 -8.73
C THR A 71 10.57 -1.87 -9.70
N LEU A 72 11.89 -2.09 -9.60
CA LEU A 72 12.60 -3.10 -10.39
C LEU A 72 12.01 -4.49 -10.17
N LYS A 73 11.85 -4.92 -8.91
CA LYS A 73 11.26 -6.22 -8.57
C LYS A 73 9.83 -6.37 -9.13
N ASN A 74 8.99 -5.34 -9.03
CA ASN A 74 7.63 -5.39 -9.60
C ASN A 74 7.65 -5.55 -11.13
N ARG A 75 8.46 -4.77 -11.83
CA ARG A 75 8.57 -4.87 -13.30
C ARG A 75 9.12 -6.24 -13.71
N LEU A 76 10.13 -6.75 -13.01
CA LEU A 76 10.67 -8.10 -13.22
C LEU A 76 9.62 -9.20 -12.98
N SER A 77 8.75 -9.07 -11.97
CA SER A 77 7.63 -10.01 -11.79
C SER A 77 6.69 -10.02 -12.99
N HIS A 78 6.39 -8.86 -13.59
CA HIS A 78 5.59 -8.81 -14.82
C HIS A 78 6.31 -9.40 -16.03
N LEU A 79 7.63 -9.20 -16.15
CA LEU A 79 8.43 -9.84 -17.20
C LEU A 79 8.50 -11.36 -17.05
N ARG A 80 8.62 -11.87 -15.82
CA ARG A 80 8.56 -13.32 -15.53
C ARG A 80 7.20 -13.90 -15.90
N TRP A 81 6.11 -13.21 -15.53
CA TRP A 81 4.77 -13.61 -15.95
C TRP A 81 4.64 -13.63 -17.48
N TRP A 82 5.15 -12.61 -18.17
CA TRP A 82 5.14 -12.60 -19.63
C TRP A 82 5.93 -13.79 -20.20
N ALA A 83 7.14 -14.04 -19.70
CA ALA A 83 7.98 -15.16 -20.11
C ALA A 83 7.31 -16.52 -19.87
N GLU A 84 6.65 -16.70 -18.73
CA GLU A 84 5.87 -17.90 -18.40
C GLU A 84 4.74 -18.12 -19.41
N LYS A 85 3.93 -17.10 -19.71
CA LYS A 85 2.77 -17.23 -20.62
C LYS A 85 3.13 -17.51 -22.07
N ILE A 86 4.39 -17.34 -22.47
CA ILE A 86 4.88 -17.71 -23.80
C ILE A 86 5.73 -18.99 -23.79
N GLY A 87 5.75 -19.72 -22.67
CA GLY A 87 6.49 -20.98 -22.54
C GLY A 87 8.01 -20.81 -22.41
N LYS A 88 8.47 -19.63 -21.97
CA LYS A 88 9.90 -19.30 -21.87
C LYS A 88 10.31 -18.82 -20.47
N ALA A 89 9.75 -19.44 -19.43
CA ALA A 89 9.99 -19.07 -18.03
C ALA A 89 11.49 -19.00 -17.66
N GLY A 90 12.33 -19.83 -18.29
CA GLY A 90 13.79 -19.85 -18.08
C GLY A 90 14.56 -18.64 -18.64
N ILE A 91 13.93 -17.67 -19.30
CA ILE A 91 14.61 -16.45 -19.78
C ILE A 91 15.13 -15.59 -18.62
N LEU A 92 14.41 -15.58 -17.48
CA LEU A 92 14.80 -14.79 -16.31
C LEU A 92 15.11 -15.73 -15.15
N PRO A 93 16.21 -15.52 -14.41
CA PRO A 93 16.44 -16.24 -13.17
C PRO A 93 15.34 -15.92 -12.15
N ALA A 94 15.03 -16.89 -11.30
CA ALA A 94 14.07 -16.72 -10.21
C ALA A 94 14.58 -15.71 -9.16
N ASP A 95 15.89 -15.74 -8.91
CA ASP A 95 16.55 -14.83 -7.97
C ASP A 95 16.86 -13.47 -8.62
N ASN A 96 16.47 -12.40 -7.94
CA ASN A 96 16.73 -11.02 -8.39
C ASN A 96 18.19 -10.59 -8.16
N THR A 97 18.92 -11.25 -7.25
CA THR A 97 20.33 -10.92 -7.00
C THR A 97 21.20 -11.23 -8.22
N GLN A 98 20.87 -12.30 -8.96
CA GLN A 98 21.50 -12.65 -10.24
C GLN A 98 21.26 -11.61 -11.35
N LEU A 99 20.29 -10.71 -11.15
CA LEU A 99 19.99 -9.57 -12.03
C LEU A 99 20.55 -8.25 -11.49
N GLY A 100 21.42 -8.29 -10.47
CA GLY A 100 21.97 -7.08 -9.85
C GLY A 100 20.91 -6.20 -9.18
N VAL A 101 19.72 -6.74 -8.88
CA VAL A 101 18.68 -6.00 -8.17
C VAL A 101 18.82 -6.26 -6.67
N PRO A 102 19.18 -5.24 -5.86
CA PRO A 102 19.46 -5.43 -4.45
C PRO A 102 18.21 -5.84 -3.67
N GLU A 103 18.45 -6.47 -2.52
CA GLU A 103 17.38 -6.81 -1.60
C GLU A 103 16.68 -5.57 -1.05
N ARG A 104 15.37 -5.69 -0.82
CA ARG A 104 14.57 -4.55 -0.38
C ARG A 104 14.70 -4.40 1.13
N ARG A 105 15.29 -3.29 1.58
CA ARG A 105 15.27 -2.91 2.99
C ARG A 105 13.90 -2.36 3.37
N TYR A 106 13.11 -3.16 4.10
CA TYR A 106 11.77 -2.76 4.54
C TYR A 106 11.77 -1.99 5.86
N VAL A 107 12.73 -2.30 6.75
CA VAL A 107 12.90 -1.65 8.06
C VAL A 107 14.10 -0.72 7.98
N THR A 108 13.84 0.58 8.08
CA THR A 108 14.86 1.65 7.95
C THR A 108 15.13 2.36 9.27
N ASN A 109 14.32 2.11 10.30
CA ASN A 109 14.30 2.87 11.57
C ASN A 109 14.12 4.39 11.40
N ILE A 110 13.67 4.84 10.22
CA ILE A 110 13.30 6.23 9.95
C ILE A 110 11.77 6.30 9.98
N SER A 111 11.22 7.20 10.80
CA SER A 111 9.77 7.40 10.87
C SER A 111 9.23 7.89 9.53
N LYS A 112 8.13 7.28 9.11
CA LYS A 112 7.28 7.75 8.01
C LYS A 112 5.94 8.29 8.52
N ALA A 113 5.84 8.50 9.83
CA ALA A 113 4.65 9.08 10.44
C ALA A 113 4.38 10.46 9.85
N GLN A 114 3.12 10.74 9.55
CA GLN A 114 2.67 12.03 9.06
C GLN A 114 1.47 12.50 9.88
N GLU A 115 1.31 13.80 9.93
CA GLU A 115 0.11 14.48 10.41
C GLU A 115 -0.67 15.05 9.23
N LEU A 116 -1.97 15.25 9.40
CA LEU A 116 -2.79 15.93 8.41
C LEU A 116 -2.41 17.41 8.28
N GLY A 117 -2.01 18.05 9.39
CA GLY A 117 -1.64 19.45 9.45
C GLY A 117 -2.70 20.39 8.87
N THR A 118 -2.28 21.57 8.43
CA THR A 118 -3.15 22.57 7.76
C THR A 118 -3.60 22.16 6.36
N GLY A 119 -3.06 21.05 5.82
CA GLY A 119 -3.49 20.51 4.53
C GLY A 119 -4.94 20.02 4.56
N LEU A 120 -5.43 19.56 5.72
CA LEU A 120 -6.82 19.11 5.85
C LEU A 120 -7.83 20.23 5.58
N ASP A 121 -7.50 21.47 5.96
CA ASP A 121 -8.37 22.63 5.80
C ASP A 121 -8.58 22.97 4.32
N ARG A 122 -7.63 22.59 3.46
CA ARG A 122 -7.70 22.78 2.00
C ARG A 122 -8.49 21.69 1.26
N VAL A 123 -8.79 20.58 1.93
CA VAL A 123 -9.64 19.52 1.36
C VAL A 123 -11.08 19.98 1.45
N THR A 124 -11.74 20.23 0.32
CA THR A 124 -13.10 20.78 0.31
C THR A 124 -14.19 19.71 0.38
N ASP A 125 -13.89 18.50 -0.07
CA ASP A 125 -14.84 17.38 -0.06
C ASP A 125 -14.98 16.78 1.35
N ALA A 126 -16.20 16.80 1.89
CA ALA A 126 -16.49 16.34 3.25
C ALA A 126 -16.21 14.83 3.44
N HIS A 127 -16.48 13.99 2.44
CA HIS A 127 -16.24 12.55 2.51
C HIS A 127 -14.75 12.22 2.47
N VAL A 128 -13.97 12.96 1.68
CA VAL A 128 -12.50 12.85 1.68
C VAL A 128 -11.93 13.31 3.00
N ARG A 129 -12.39 14.46 3.54
CA ARG A 129 -11.95 14.97 4.84
C ARG A 129 -12.22 13.95 5.95
N MET A 130 -13.41 13.37 5.98
CA MET A 130 -13.78 12.33 6.95
C MET A 130 -12.93 11.06 6.79
N SER A 131 -12.67 10.64 5.54
CA SER A 131 -11.80 9.49 5.27
C SER A 131 -10.39 9.71 5.82
N LEU A 132 -9.82 10.90 5.62
CA LEU A 132 -8.50 11.29 6.15
C LEU A 132 -8.48 11.32 7.69
N GLN A 133 -9.53 11.86 8.32
CA GLN A 133 -9.66 11.88 9.77
C GLN A 133 -9.72 10.47 10.36
N LEU A 134 -10.53 9.57 9.78
CA LEU A 134 -10.59 8.17 10.22
C LEU A 134 -9.27 7.42 9.98
N GLN A 135 -8.54 7.73 8.90
CA GLN A 135 -7.19 7.20 8.68
C GLN A 135 -6.22 7.63 9.78
N ALA A 136 -6.28 8.88 10.22
CA ALA A 136 -5.44 9.39 11.31
C ALA A 136 -5.83 8.77 12.66
N ALA A 137 -7.13 8.71 12.97
CA ALA A 137 -7.64 8.26 14.27
C ALA A 137 -7.49 6.75 14.49
N PHE A 138 -7.69 5.93 13.44
CA PHE A 138 -7.72 4.46 13.56
C PHE A 138 -6.63 3.76 12.74
N GLY A 139 -5.72 4.54 12.16
CA GLY A 139 -4.67 4.03 11.29
C GLY A 139 -5.20 3.32 10.05
N LEU A 140 -6.41 3.64 9.55
CA LEU A 140 -7.02 2.91 8.42
C LEU A 140 -6.19 3.00 7.14
N ARG A 141 -6.28 1.97 6.29
CA ARG A 141 -5.83 2.10 4.89
C ARG A 141 -6.82 2.99 4.13
N ARG A 142 -6.35 3.66 3.09
CA ARG A 142 -7.19 4.50 2.22
C ARG A 142 -8.48 3.80 1.77
N GLU A 143 -8.39 2.55 1.32
CA GLU A 143 -9.57 1.81 0.85
C GLU A 143 -10.52 1.43 2.00
N GLU A 144 -9.99 1.10 3.18
CA GLU A 144 -10.79 0.83 4.37
C GLU A 144 -11.54 2.09 4.82
N ALA A 145 -10.89 3.25 4.76
CA ALA A 145 -11.51 4.54 5.12
C ALA A 145 -12.59 4.97 4.12
N ILE A 146 -12.32 4.89 2.82
CA ILE A 146 -13.32 5.27 1.80
C ILE A 146 -14.56 4.36 1.88
N LYS A 147 -14.38 3.07 2.12
CA LYS A 147 -15.48 2.10 2.26
C LYS A 147 -16.13 2.09 3.64
N PHE A 148 -15.66 2.91 4.57
CA PHE A 148 -16.09 2.88 5.96
C PHE A 148 -17.57 3.21 6.07
N GLN A 149 -18.30 2.39 6.81
CA GLN A 149 -19.73 2.54 7.09
C GLN A 149 -19.91 2.67 8.60
N PRO A 150 -20.15 3.88 9.15
CA PRO A 150 -20.15 4.13 10.60
C PRO A 150 -21.14 3.25 11.36
N SER A 151 -22.37 3.10 10.85
CA SER A 151 -23.42 2.27 11.44
C SER A 151 -23.04 0.79 11.60
N TYR A 152 -22.18 0.26 10.74
CA TYR A 152 -21.65 -1.10 10.86
C TYR A 152 -20.36 -1.13 11.68
N ALA A 153 -19.49 -0.16 11.47
CA ALA A 153 -18.14 -0.23 11.99
C ALA A 153 -18.10 0.05 13.49
N ASP A 154 -18.84 1.05 13.98
CA ASP A 154 -18.85 1.41 15.40
C ASP A 154 -19.57 0.34 16.23
N ARG A 155 -18.84 -0.29 17.16
CA ARG A 155 -19.34 -1.33 18.07
C ARG A 155 -19.38 -0.88 19.53
N GLY A 156 -19.24 0.41 19.78
CA GLY A 156 -19.25 0.95 21.14
C GLY A 156 -17.84 1.03 21.72
N ASP A 157 -17.12 -0.05 21.91
CA ASP A 157 -15.75 -0.04 22.48
C ASP A 157 -14.63 -0.20 21.43
N HIS A 158 -15.00 -0.59 20.21
CA HIS A 158 -14.08 -0.75 19.08
C HIS A 158 -14.77 -0.47 17.75
N ILE A 159 -13.98 -0.35 16.69
CA ILE A 159 -14.47 -0.43 15.31
C ILE A 159 -14.23 -1.82 14.72
N ALA A 160 -15.18 -2.33 13.94
CA ALA A 160 -15.07 -3.57 13.18
C ALA A 160 -14.95 -3.28 11.68
N LEU A 161 -13.96 -3.88 11.01
CA LEU A 161 -13.74 -3.73 9.57
C LEU A 161 -14.05 -5.02 8.83
N LYS A 162 -14.96 -4.95 7.84
CA LYS A 162 -15.32 -6.08 6.97
C LYS A 162 -14.14 -6.54 6.11
N GLY A 163 -14.06 -7.83 5.83
CA GLY A 163 -13.04 -8.38 4.93
C GLY A 163 -13.08 -7.75 3.53
N SER A 164 -14.27 -7.38 3.04
CA SER A 164 -14.44 -6.71 1.74
C SER A 164 -13.87 -5.28 1.68
N TRP A 165 -13.49 -4.70 2.83
CA TRP A 165 -12.86 -3.39 2.94
C TRP A 165 -11.34 -3.50 3.08
N THR A 166 -10.86 -4.60 3.65
CA THR A 166 -9.46 -4.78 4.01
C THR A 166 -8.66 -5.47 2.92
N LYS A 167 -7.34 -5.27 2.98
CA LYS A 167 -6.43 -5.96 2.07
C LYS A 167 -6.42 -7.46 2.37
N GLY A 168 -6.76 -8.26 1.36
CA GLY A 168 -6.69 -9.73 1.46
C GLY A 168 -7.88 -10.37 2.17
N GLY A 169 -8.99 -9.65 2.35
CA GLY A 169 -10.23 -10.25 2.86
C GLY A 169 -10.27 -10.48 4.37
N ARG A 170 -9.30 -9.95 5.13
CA ARG A 170 -9.14 -10.26 6.56
C ARG A 170 -9.85 -9.23 7.42
N GLU A 171 -10.87 -9.68 8.14
CA GLU A 171 -11.54 -8.86 9.14
C GLU A 171 -10.57 -8.49 10.26
N ARG A 172 -10.75 -7.29 10.82
CA ARG A 172 -9.97 -6.82 11.96
C ARG A 172 -10.77 -5.81 12.76
N THR A 173 -10.42 -5.67 14.04
CA THR A 173 -10.95 -4.65 14.92
C THR A 173 -9.88 -3.65 15.32
N VAL A 174 -10.29 -2.44 15.71
CA VAL A 174 -9.42 -1.42 16.29
C VAL A 174 -10.11 -0.85 17.51
N PRO A 175 -9.49 -0.87 18.71
CA PRO A 175 -10.12 -0.36 19.92
C PRO A 175 -10.30 1.16 19.86
N ILE A 176 -11.36 1.64 20.51
CA ILE A 176 -11.59 3.07 20.73
C ILE A 176 -11.04 3.39 22.12
N THR A 177 -10.00 4.21 22.16
CA THR A 177 -9.19 4.46 23.37
C THR A 177 -9.01 5.94 23.67
N THR A 178 -9.55 6.82 22.82
CA THR A 178 -9.38 8.27 22.89
C THR A 178 -10.70 8.96 22.56
N THR A 179 -10.90 10.16 23.10
CA THR A 179 -12.08 10.97 22.80
C THR A 179 -12.07 11.40 21.34
N GLU A 180 -10.91 11.68 20.76
CA GLU A 180 -10.76 12.07 19.36
C GLU A 180 -11.25 10.97 18.40
N GLN A 181 -11.03 9.69 18.75
CA GLN A 181 -11.59 8.56 18.00
C GLN A 181 -13.12 8.51 18.09
N ARG A 182 -13.70 8.82 19.26
CA ARG A 182 -15.16 8.89 19.43
C ARG A 182 -15.76 10.03 18.62
N ASP A 183 -15.16 11.21 18.70
CA ASP A 183 -15.63 12.41 18.00
C ASP A 183 -15.57 12.21 16.49
N ALA A 184 -14.50 11.58 15.99
CA ALA A 184 -14.37 11.23 14.57
C ALA A 184 -15.47 10.26 14.11
N LEU A 185 -15.86 9.28 14.95
CA LEU A 185 -16.97 8.37 14.64
C LEU A 185 -18.31 9.08 14.64
N GLN A 186 -18.57 9.94 15.63
CA GLN A 186 -19.80 10.72 15.69
C GLN A 186 -19.94 11.62 14.46
N ALA A 187 -18.87 12.31 14.06
CA ALA A 187 -18.87 13.11 12.85
C ALA A 187 -19.08 12.25 11.58
N ALA A 188 -18.51 11.04 11.54
CA ALA A 188 -18.75 10.10 10.44
C ALA A 188 -20.22 9.64 10.39
N HIS A 189 -20.85 9.34 11.53
CA HIS A 189 -22.29 9.03 11.61
C HIS A 189 -23.14 10.19 11.10
N CYS A 190 -22.86 11.42 11.49
CA CYS A 190 -23.59 12.60 11.00
C CYS A 190 -23.47 12.77 9.48
N LEU A 191 -22.30 12.47 8.89
CA LEU A 191 -22.06 12.63 7.46
C LEU A 191 -22.65 11.49 6.62
N ALA A 192 -22.42 10.24 7.01
CA ALA A 192 -22.75 9.07 6.19
C ALA A 192 -24.06 8.39 6.59
N GLY A 193 -24.57 8.64 7.80
CA GLY A 193 -25.72 7.94 8.37
C GLY A 193 -25.55 6.42 8.29
N ALA A 194 -26.51 5.77 7.62
CA ALA A 194 -26.46 4.34 7.37
C ALA A 194 -25.54 3.92 6.20
N GLY A 195 -25.06 4.88 5.39
CA GLY A 195 -24.23 4.67 4.21
C GLY A 195 -22.73 4.56 4.50
N SER A 196 -21.95 4.47 3.43
CA SER A 196 -20.49 4.51 3.50
C SER A 196 -19.94 5.90 3.24
N LEU A 197 -18.63 6.10 3.41
CA LEU A 197 -17.95 7.32 2.94
C LEU A 197 -17.78 7.42 1.42
N ILE A 198 -18.40 6.51 0.66
CA ILE A 198 -18.68 6.68 -0.76
C ILE A 198 -20.04 7.39 -0.89
N PRO A 199 -20.10 8.61 -1.46
CA PRO A 199 -21.36 9.28 -1.76
C PRO A 199 -22.31 8.41 -2.60
N ALA A 200 -23.61 8.55 -2.39
CA ALA A 200 -24.63 7.68 -3.01
C ALA A 200 -24.62 7.71 -4.55
N ASP A 201 -24.19 8.81 -5.15
CA ASP A 201 -24.07 9.02 -6.60
C ASP A 201 -22.75 8.48 -7.18
N LYS A 202 -21.87 7.88 -6.37
CA LYS A 202 -20.52 7.48 -6.79
C LYS A 202 -20.25 5.99 -6.58
N THR A 203 -19.45 5.46 -7.49
CA THR A 203 -18.74 4.19 -7.28
C THR A 203 -17.50 4.39 -6.41
N PHE A 204 -17.01 3.30 -5.82
CA PHE A 204 -15.73 3.32 -5.09
C PHE A 204 -14.57 3.89 -5.92
N ILE A 205 -14.50 3.56 -7.21
CA ILE A 205 -13.42 4.02 -8.07
C ILE A 205 -13.51 5.53 -8.29
N GLN A 206 -14.71 6.06 -8.55
CA GLN A 206 -14.92 7.51 -8.66
C GLN A 206 -14.55 8.23 -7.36
N GLN A 207 -15.02 7.75 -6.21
CA GLN A 207 -14.68 8.38 -4.93
C GLN A 207 -13.19 8.30 -4.61
N ARG A 208 -12.52 7.20 -4.96
CA ARG A 208 -11.06 7.08 -4.82
C ARG A 208 -10.33 8.10 -5.68
N HIS A 209 -10.81 8.39 -6.88
CA HIS A 209 -10.24 9.44 -7.73
C HIS A 209 -10.45 10.84 -7.14
N VAL A 210 -11.62 11.12 -6.56
CA VAL A 210 -11.88 12.38 -5.84
C VAL A 210 -10.94 12.51 -4.65
N TYR A 211 -10.79 11.45 -3.85
CA TYR A 211 -9.82 11.40 -2.74
C TYR A 211 -8.39 11.74 -3.20
N ASP A 212 -7.92 11.08 -4.26
CA ASP A 212 -6.55 11.29 -4.76
C ASP A 212 -6.36 12.72 -5.31
N GLY A 213 -7.37 13.25 -6.01
CA GLY A 213 -7.36 14.62 -6.53
C GLY A 213 -7.36 15.68 -5.42
N GLN A 214 -8.22 15.52 -4.42
CA GLN A 214 -8.32 16.41 -3.26
C GLN A 214 -7.04 16.39 -2.42
N CYS A 215 -6.48 15.20 -2.14
CA CYS A 215 -5.18 15.10 -1.48
C CYS A 215 -4.09 15.86 -2.24
N LYS A 216 -4.01 15.64 -3.56
CA LYS A 216 -3.03 16.33 -4.42
C LYS A 216 -3.21 17.85 -4.39
N ALA A 217 -4.44 18.34 -4.54
CA ALA A 217 -4.75 19.78 -4.51
C ALA A 217 -4.42 20.42 -3.16
N ALA A 218 -4.63 19.68 -2.06
CA ALA A 218 -4.29 20.11 -0.71
C ALA A 218 -2.79 20.02 -0.37
N GLY A 219 -1.95 19.48 -1.27
CA GLY A 219 -0.52 19.21 -1.01
C GLY A 219 -0.27 18.01 -0.09
N LEU A 220 -1.30 17.19 0.17
CA LEU A 220 -1.22 15.98 0.97
C LEU A 220 -0.68 14.83 0.10
N SER A 221 0.46 14.28 0.50
CA SER A 221 1.08 13.13 -0.15
C SER A 221 1.48 12.07 0.87
N ASN A 222 1.57 10.81 0.41
CA ASN A 222 2.01 9.67 1.24
C ASN A 222 1.12 9.35 2.45
N MET A 223 -0.20 9.58 2.39
CA MET A 223 -1.18 9.40 3.48
C MET A 223 -1.17 8.05 4.22
N HIS A 224 -0.46 7.04 3.71
CA HIS A 224 -0.10 5.87 4.51
C HIS A 224 0.73 6.22 5.75
N GLY A 225 1.38 7.40 5.78
CA GLY A 225 2.07 7.95 6.94
C GLY A 225 1.17 8.20 8.15
N LEU A 226 -0.14 8.43 7.95
CA LEU A 226 -1.12 8.51 9.04
C LEU A 226 -1.21 7.18 9.81
N ARG A 227 -1.13 6.06 9.08
CA ARG A 227 -1.09 4.73 9.68
C ARG A 227 0.22 4.45 10.41
N HIS A 228 1.34 4.99 9.94
CA HIS A 228 2.60 4.97 10.69
C HIS A 228 2.48 5.74 12.00
N ARG A 229 1.89 6.95 11.95
CA ARG A 229 1.64 7.76 13.14
C ARG A 229 0.77 7.01 14.15
N TYR A 230 -0.37 6.46 13.72
CA TYR A 230 -1.26 5.67 14.59
C TYR A 230 -0.50 4.55 15.30
N ALA A 231 0.29 3.76 14.55
CA ALA A 231 1.05 2.67 15.14
C ALA A 231 2.07 3.14 16.18
N GLN A 232 2.78 4.24 15.89
CA GLN A 232 3.80 4.79 16.79
C GLN A 232 3.19 5.40 18.06
N MET A 233 2.10 6.16 17.93
CA MET A 233 1.35 6.69 19.07
C MET A 233 0.81 5.54 19.93
N ARG A 234 0.18 4.54 19.30
CA ARG A 234 -0.38 3.39 20.01
C ARG A 234 0.69 2.59 20.75
N TYR A 235 1.87 2.44 20.14
CA TYR A 235 3.01 1.80 20.79
C TYR A 235 3.41 2.59 22.04
N GLU A 236 3.61 3.89 21.92
CA GLU A 236 4.01 4.75 23.04
C GLU A 236 2.97 4.78 24.16
N THR A 237 1.68 4.78 23.84
CA THR A 237 0.60 4.65 24.85
C THR A 237 0.67 3.33 25.61
N LEU A 238 0.99 2.21 24.94
CA LEU A 238 0.97 0.88 25.53
C LEU A 238 2.26 0.53 26.27
N THR A 239 3.41 1.04 25.81
CA THR A 239 4.71 0.77 26.44
C THR A 239 5.11 1.87 27.43
N GLY A 240 4.70 3.11 27.21
CA GLY A 240 5.21 4.29 27.90
C GLY A 240 6.49 4.86 27.31
N TRP A 241 6.97 4.36 26.15
CA TRP A 241 8.14 4.91 25.45
C TRP A 241 7.99 4.88 23.93
N LYS A 242 8.73 5.76 23.24
CA LYS A 242 8.71 5.87 21.78
C LYS A 242 9.17 4.58 21.10
N SER A 243 8.60 4.26 19.95
CA SER A 243 9.10 3.16 19.11
C SER A 243 10.51 3.46 18.53
N PRO A 244 11.31 2.44 18.17
CA PRO A 244 12.61 2.64 17.52
C PRO A 244 12.57 3.58 16.30
N ALA A 245 11.56 3.45 15.44
CA ALA A 245 11.41 4.32 14.28
C ALA A 245 11.14 5.79 14.64
N ALA A 246 10.61 6.05 15.84
CA ALA A 246 10.35 7.38 16.40
C ALA A 246 11.47 7.86 17.34
N GLY A 247 12.64 7.22 17.31
CA GLY A 247 13.81 7.60 18.10
C GLY A 247 13.85 7.00 19.52
N GLY A 248 12.99 6.03 19.82
CA GLY A 248 13.07 5.29 21.07
C GLY A 248 14.09 4.13 21.04
N PRO A 249 14.20 3.37 22.15
CA PRO A 249 15.19 2.31 22.27
C PRO A 249 14.95 1.17 21.27
N GLY A 250 16.04 0.72 20.65
CA GLY A 250 16.04 -0.50 19.84
C GLY A 250 15.90 -1.76 20.70
N THR A 251 15.49 -2.87 20.07
CA THR A 251 15.22 -4.13 20.79
C THR A 251 16.41 -4.62 21.63
N ALA A 252 17.63 -4.38 21.16
CA ALA A 252 18.86 -4.76 21.86
C ALA A 252 19.08 -3.96 23.16
N GLN A 253 18.58 -2.73 23.24
CA GLN A 253 18.76 -1.82 24.39
C GLN A 253 17.75 -2.08 25.50
N LEU A 254 16.72 -2.90 25.25
CA LEU A 254 15.69 -3.24 26.23
C LEU A 254 16.17 -4.37 27.15
N ASP A 255 15.84 -4.29 28.44
CA ASP A 255 15.94 -5.41 29.38
C ASP A 255 14.91 -6.52 29.05
N LEU A 256 14.99 -7.66 29.75
CA LEU A 256 14.12 -8.80 29.49
C LEU A 256 12.62 -8.47 29.65
N SER A 257 12.26 -7.73 30.71
CA SER A 257 10.86 -7.38 30.99
C SER A 257 10.30 -6.47 29.88
N ARG A 258 11.06 -5.44 29.52
CA ARG A 258 10.70 -4.51 28.44
C ARG A 258 10.66 -5.19 27.07
N ARG A 259 11.51 -6.19 26.80
CA ARG A 259 11.45 -6.99 25.57
C ARG A 259 10.16 -7.81 25.48
N LEU A 260 9.73 -8.43 26.58
CA LEU A 260 8.47 -9.17 26.62
C LEU A 260 7.27 -8.24 26.40
N ALA A 261 7.28 -7.07 27.06
CA ALA A 261 6.26 -6.04 26.85
C ALA A 261 6.25 -5.53 25.40
N ASP A 262 7.42 -5.21 24.83
CA ASP A 262 7.57 -4.79 23.43
C ASP A 262 7.01 -5.82 22.45
N GLN A 263 7.33 -7.10 22.64
CA GLN A 263 6.81 -8.18 21.80
C GLN A 263 5.27 -8.28 21.88
N HIS A 264 4.71 -8.20 23.08
CA HIS A 264 3.26 -8.23 23.29
C HIS A 264 2.56 -7.05 22.60
N VAL A 265 3.07 -5.83 22.82
CA VAL A 265 2.52 -4.61 22.21
C VAL A 265 2.62 -4.65 20.70
N ARG A 266 3.75 -5.10 20.13
CA ARG A 266 3.90 -5.25 18.67
C ARG A 266 2.92 -6.27 18.09
N GLN A 267 2.60 -7.33 18.82
CA GLN A 267 1.61 -8.31 18.40
C GLN A 267 0.20 -7.74 18.46
N GLN A 268 -0.14 -6.98 19.50
CA GLN A 268 -1.42 -6.28 19.60
C GLN A 268 -1.59 -5.30 18.43
N ILE A 269 -0.62 -4.41 18.20
CA ILE A 269 -0.64 -3.46 17.08
C ILE A 269 -0.65 -4.20 15.74
N SER A 270 0.00 -5.37 15.62
CA SER A 270 -0.08 -6.19 14.41
C SER A 270 -1.51 -6.64 14.08
N ARG A 271 -2.29 -7.02 15.11
CA ARG A 271 -3.71 -7.40 14.97
C ARG A 271 -4.56 -6.19 14.65
N GLU A 272 -4.36 -5.09 15.39
CA GLU A 272 -5.03 -3.82 15.12
C GLU A 272 -4.75 -3.38 13.67
N LEU A 273 -3.53 -3.54 13.14
CA LEU A 273 -3.18 -3.24 11.75
C LEU A 273 -3.51 -4.38 10.75
N GLY A 274 -4.14 -5.48 11.16
CA GLY A 274 -4.52 -6.59 10.29
C GLY A 274 -3.37 -7.23 9.52
N HIS A 275 -2.19 -7.33 10.15
CA HIS A 275 -1.04 -8.05 9.60
C HIS A 275 -0.84 -9.42 10.24
N GLU A 276 -1.23 -9.55 11.51
CA GLU A 276 -1.09 -10.74 12.38
C GLU A 276 0.34 -11.30 12.55
N ARG A 277 1.32 -10.65 11.92
CA ARG A 277 2.74 -11.02 11.92
C ARG A 277 3.59 -9.87 12.42
N VAL A 278 4.22 -10.03 13.59
CA VAL A 278 5.08 -9.01 14.24
C VAL A 278 6.16 -8.46 13.30
N LYS A 279 6.74 -9.31 12.43
CA LYS A 279 7.75 -8.89 11.45
C LYS A 279 7.27 -7.76 10.55
N VAL A 280 5.97 -7.68 10.26
CA VAL A 280 5.40 -6.60 9.43
C VAL A 280 5.23 -5.32 10.24
N THR A 281 4.97 -5.42 11.54
CA THR A 281 4.86 -4.26 12.45
C THR A 281 6.16 -3.47 12.54
N ALA A 282 7.33 -4.12 12.37
CA ALA A 282 8.63 -3.46 12.33
C ALA A 282 8.76 -2.41 11.21
N ILE A 283 7.96 -2.50 10.14
CA ILE A 283 7.89 -1.45 9.10
C ILE A 283 7.36 -0.13 9.69
N TYR A 284 6.49 -0.19 10.69
CA TYR A 284 5.83 0.96 11.32
C TYR A 284 6.61 1.46 12.54
N LEU A 285 7.14 0.53 13.34
CA LEU A 285 7.73 0.78 14.66
C LEU A 285 9.26 0.73 14.66
N GLY A 286 9.89 0.24 13.61
CA GLY A 286 11.33 -0.05 13.62
C GLY A 286 11.69 -1.30 14.43
N SER A 287 12.98 -1.55 14.58
CA SER A 287 13.56 -2.68 15.31
C SER A 287 14.74 -2.26 16.16
#